data_AF-A0A5J4TX63-F1
#
_entry.id   AF-A0A5J4TX63-F1
#
_cell.length_a   1.000
_cell.length_b   1.000
_cell.length_c   1.000
_cell.angle_alpha   90.00
_cell.angle_beta   90.00
_cell.angle_gamma   90.00
#
_symmetry.space_group_name_H-M   'P 1'
#
loop_
_entity.id
_entity.type
_entity.pdbx_description
1 polymer ?
#
loop_
_entity_poly.entity_id
_entity_poly.type
_entity_poly.pdbx_seq_one_letter_code
_entity_poly.pdbx_strand_id
1 'polypeptide(L)'
;MQDTETGRDIKDNVKEDDFEYFRDIVYKGQCWFCEVRFTNKNPPTLDRIDSSLGHSKNNVQLACSWCNVKRGNRDPFITKGLIQLKRYYLAKGNSEGEQFSKITMNSSYGSDGMNQEHFSDIKLCDIHETFRKHLNGRFKSDRKLGGNLYAIEFEQQKFNCKTCLQVAFAVLDCAKYWFMNFYCNFLTPMVDMNRVHLIYCDTDSIMLAVAGDPKQNYKQGFSAVIKDKQFYDLNFYKFLPKPKSIIMQENKCSKGKIKELQIQDKKKPLGVAQEHCGSTLIALAPKNYWLRQEFDKKDPIVVKLKGM
;
A
#
# COMPACT_ATOMS: atom_id res chain seq x y z
N MET A 1 -12.99 -20.99 -27.23
CA MET A 1 -13.00 -19.53 -27.47
C MET A 1 -13.68 -18.93 -26.24
N GLN A 2 -13.06 -17.94 -25.59
CA GLN A 2 -13.46 -17.49 -24.24
C GLN A 2 -14.96 -17.20 -24.10
N ASP A 3 -15.60 -16.67 -25.15
CA ASP A 3 -17.03 -16.32 -25.13
C ASP A 3 -17.92 -17.57 -25.11
N THR A 4 -17.60 -18.56 -25.94
CA THR A 4 -18.27 -19.87 -25.99
C THR A 4 -18.16 -20.62 -24.66
N GLU A 5 -16.99 -20.60 -24.03
CA GLU A 5 -16.75 -21.27 -22.73
C GLU A 5 -17.56 -20.65 -21.59
N THR A 6 -17.89 -19.36 -21.69
CA THR A 6 -18.69 -18.63 -20.71
C THR A 6 -20.17 -18.44 -21.12
N GLY A 7 -20.61 -19.06 -22.21
CA GLY A 7 -22.01 -18.99 -22.68
C GLY A 7 -22.47 -17.60 -23.15
N ARG A 8 -21.54 -16.74 -23.61
CA ARG A 8 -21.87 -15.41 -24.10
C ARG A 8 -22.32 -15.44 -25.57
N ASP A 9 -23.17 -14.50 -25.97
CA ASP A 9 -23.63 -14.39 -27.36
C ASP A 9 -22.45 -14.11 -28.29
N ILE A 10 -22.40 -14.83 -29.41
CA ILE A 10 -21.32 -14.80 -30.41
C ILE A 10 -21.82 -14.34 -31.78
N LYS A 11 -23.11 -14.05 -31.96
CA LYS A 11 -23.69 -13.68 -33.27
C LYS A 11 -22.99 -12.48 -33.91
N ASP A 12 -22.65 -11.50 -33.08
CA ASP A 12 -22.05 -10.22 -33.49
C ASP A 12 -20.58 -10.10 -33.10
N ASN A 13 -19.90 -11.24 -32.88
CA ASN A 13 -18.46 -11.21 -32.57
C ASN A 13 -17.65 -10.66 -33.76
N VAL A 14 -16.51 -10.03 -33.45
CA VAL A 14 -15.57 -9.49 -34.44
C VAL A 14 -15.25 -10.54 -35.51
N LYS A 15 -15.35 -10.14 -36.78
CA LYS A 15 -15.14 -11.01 -37.95
C LYS A 15 -13.91 -10.57 -38.74
N GLU A 16 -13.49 -11.39 -39.70
CA GLU A 16 -12.38 -11.07 -40.60
C GLU A 16 -12.63 -9.80 -41.41
N ASP A 17 -13.88 -9.54 -41.80
CA ASP A 17 -14.30 -8.30 -42.48
C ASP A 17 -14.01 -7.02 -41.67
N ASP A 18 -13.86 -7.11 -40.35
CA ASP A 18 -13.48 -5.97 -39.50
C ASP A 18 -11.97 -5.72 -39.46
N PHE A 19 -11.15 -6.53 -40.13
CA PHE A 19 -9.68 -6.46 -40.09
C PHE A 19 -9.15 -5.06 -40.38
N GLU A 20 -9.62 -4.44 -41.47
CA GLU A 20 -9.20 -3.10 -41.90
C GLU A 20 -9.48 -2.02 -40.85
N TYR A 21 -10.65 -2.11 -40.20
CA TYR A 21 -11.03 -1.22 -39.11
C TYR A 21 -10.09 -1.39 -37.90
N PHE A 22 -9.88 -2.62 -37.45
CA PHE A 22 -9.03 -2.89 -36.28
C PHE A 22 -7.55 -2.57 -36.55
N ARG A 23 -7.08 -2.78 -37.78
CA ARG A 23 -5.71 -2.42 -38.20
C ARG A 23 -5.47 -0.92 -38.07
N ASP A 24 -6.37 -0.07 -38.57
CA ASP A 24 -6.18 1.39 -38.52
C ASP A 24 -6.19 1.93 -37.08
N ILE A 25 -7.14 1.46 -36.26
CA ILE A 25 -7.21 1.91 -34.86
C ILE A 25 -6.03 1.40 -34.02
N VAL A 26 -5.49 0.22 -34.31
CA VAL A 26 -4.29 -0.30 -33.61
C VAL A 26 -3.05 0.50 -34.00
N TYR A 27 -2.89 0.81 -35.29
CA TYR A 27 -1.72 1.51 -35.80
C TYR A 27 -1.61 2.95 -35.24
N LYS A 28 -2.73 3.67 -35.20
CA LYS A 28 -2.79 5.05 -34.67
C LYS A 28 -3.06 5.13 -33.18
N GLY A 29 -3.53 4.03 -32.59
CA GLY A 29 -4.05 3.99 -31.24
C GLY A 29 -3.01 3.72 -30.16
N GLN A 30 -3.54 3.65 -28.95
CA GLN A 30 -2.81 3.34 -27.73
C GLN A 30 -3.71 2.56 -26.80
N CYS A 31 -3.11 1.91 -25.80
CA CYS A 31 -3.86 1.21 -24.76
C CYS A 31 -4.75 2.20 -24.00
N TRP A 32 -6.05 1.90 -23.89
CA TRP A 32 -7.01 2.76 -23.18
C TRP A 32 -6.69 2.93 -21.70
N PHE A 33 -6.14 1.90 -21.06
CA PHE A 33 -5.79 1.91 -19.63
C PHE A 33 -4.49 2.65 -19.33
N CYS A 34 -3.43 2.36 -20.09
CA CYS A 34 -2.09 2.84 -19.74
C CYS A 34 -1.57 3.94 -20.67
N GLU A 35 -2.31 4.25 -21.74
CA GLU A 35 -2.02 5.32 -22.70
C GLU A 35 -0.64 5.20 -23.35
N VAL A 36 -0.15 3.96 -23.48
CA VAL A 36 1.06 3.67 -24.26
C VAL A 36 0.69 3.08 -25.60
N ARG A 37 1.38 3.61 -26.62
CA ARG A 37 1.30 3.10 -28.00
C ARG A 37 1.68 1.63 -28.07
N PHE A 38 1.02 0.93 -28.97
CA PHE A 38 1.29 -0.48 -29.19
C PHE A 38 2.64 -0.68 -29.88
N THR A 39 3.36 -1.71 -29.47
CA THR A 39 4.64 -2.11 -30.05
C THR A 39 4.72 -3.64 -30.02
N ASN A 40 5.72 -4.24 -30.66
CA ASN A 40 5.94 -5.69 -30.60
C ASN A 40 6.16 -6.20 -29.15
N LYS A 41 6.65 -5.35 -28.24
CA LYS A 41 6.81 -5.66 -26.81
C LYS A 41 5.55 -5.38 -25.98
N ASN A 42 4.61 -4.60 -26.52
CA ASN A 42 3.35 -4.23 -25.89
C ASN A 42 2.21 -4.50 -26.88
N PRO A 43 1.89 -5.78 -27.14
CA PRO A 43 0.92 -6.12 -28.17
C PRO A 43 -0.49 -5.67 -27.78
N PRO A 44 -1.29 -5.21 -28.76
CA PRO A 44 -2.68 -4.86 -28.55
C PRO A 44 -3.52 -6.12 -28.32
N THR A 45 -4.56 -5.95 -27.53
CA THR A 45 -5.65 -6.91 -27.30
C THR A 45 -6.97 -6.15 -27.30
N LEU A 46 -8.07 -6.88 -27.48
CA LEU A 46 -9.41 -6.34 -27.33
C LEU A 46 -9.89 -6.61 -25.90
N ASP A 47 -10.12 -5.53 -25.16
CA ASP A 47 -10.77 -5.56 -23.85
C ASP A 47 -12.25 -5.26 -24.02
N ARG A 48 -13.10 -5.99 -23.29
CA ARG A 48 -14.55 -5.80 -23.35
C ARG A 48 -14.95 -4.61 -22.49
N ILE A 49 -15.75 -3.71 -23.05
CA ILE A 49 -16.32 -2.57 -22.33
C ILE A 49 -17.29 -3.12 -21.27
N ASP A 50 -18.23 -3.95 -21.70
CA ASP A 50 -19.08 -4.77 -20.82
C ASP A 50 -18.61 -6.23 -20.85
N SER A 51 -18.15 -6.71 -19.69
CA SER A 51 -17.65 -8.07 -19.51
C SER A 51 -18.75 -9.14 -19.59
N SER A 52 -20.03 -8.76 -19.50
CA SER A 52 -21.17 -9.67 -19.65
C SER A 52 -21.50 -9.98 -21.12
N LEU A 53 -21.05 -9.13 -22.05
CA LEU A 53 -21.31 -9.26 -23.48
C LEU A 53 -20.13 -9.92 -24.22
N GLY A 54 -20.36 -10.35 -25.46
CA GLY A 54 -19.34 -10.88 -26.37
C GLY A 54 -18.40 -9.81 -26.91
N HIS A 55 -17.40 -10.22 -27.69
CA HIS A 55 -16.49 -9.29 -28.36
C HIS A 55 -17.10 -8.75 -29.66
N SER A 56 -18.07 -7.84 -29.56
CA SER A 56 -18.60 -7.13 -30.72
C SER A 56 -17.82 -5.84 -30.99
N LYS A 57 -17.88 -5.33 -32.22
CA LYS A 57 -17.21 -4.09 -32.64
C LYS A 57 -17.50 -2.89 -31.74
N ASN A 58 -18.72 -2.82 -31.18
CA ASN A 58 -19.17 -1.73 -30.32
C ASN A 58 -18.92 -1.98 -28.82
N ASN A 59 -18.53 -3.20 -28.43
CA ASN A 59 -18.28 -3.60 -27.04
C ASN A 59 -16.79 -3.84 -26.75
N VAL A 60 -15.90 -3.43 -27.65
CA VAL A 60 -14.46 -3.61 -27.45
C VAL A 60 -13.70 -2.30 -27.47
N GLN A 61 -12.63 -2.26 -26.68
CA GLN A 61 -11.66 -1.18 -26.67
C GLN A 61 -10.24 -1.75 -26.71
N LEU A 62 -9.28 -0.96 -27.20
CA LEU A 62 -7.89 -1.39 -27.29
C LEU A 62 -7.24 -1.37 -25.90
N ALA A 63 -6.68 -2.50 -25.49
CA ALA A 63 -5.87 -2.64 -24.29
C ALA A 63 -4.56 -3.34 -24.64
N CYS A 64 -3.51 -3.18 -23.84
CA CYS A 64 -2.38 -4.11 -23.95
C CYS A 64 -2.64 -5.37 -23.12
N SER A 65 -1.98 -6.47 -23.47
CA SER A 65 -2.13 -7.76 -22.79
C SER A 65 -2.04 -7.64 -21.27
N TRP A 66 -1.04 -6.93 -20.75
CA TRP A 66 -0.88 -6.73 -19.30
C TRP A 66 -2.06 -5.96 -18.67
N CYS A 67 -2.54 -4.89 -19.32
CA CYS A 67 -3.65 -4.09 -18.80
C CYS A 67 -4.96 -4.87 -18.82
N ASN A 68 -5.22 -5.63 -19.89
CA ASN A 68 -6.43 -6.44 -20.05
C ASN A 68 -6.51 -7.52 -18.95
N VAL A 69 -5.40 -8.22 -18.70
CA VAL A 69 -5.30 -9.18 -17.58
C VAL A 69 -5.47 -8.49 -16.22
N LYS A 70 -4.94 -7.29 -16.05
CA LYS A 70 -5.13 -6.51 -14.81
C LYS A 70 -6.55 -5.96 -14.66
N ARG A 71 -7.25 -5.66 -15.75
CA ARG A 71 -8.65 -5.29 -15.71
C ARG A 71 -9.51 -6.46 -15.25
N GLY A 72 -9.42 -7.62 -15.90
CA GLY A 72 -10.31 -8.74 -15.63
C GLY A 72 -11.77 -8.26 -15.66
N ASN A 73 -12.57 -8.57 -14.63
CA ASN A 73 -13.96 -8.12 -14.50
C ASN A 73 -14.16 -6.93 -13.51
N ARG A 74 -13.08 -6.20 -13.14
CA ARG A 74 -13.15 -5.07 -12.19
C ARG A 74 -13.81 -3.82 -12.81
N ASP A 75 -13.82 -2.68 -12.14
CA ASP A 75 -14.26 -1.42 -12.78
C ASP A 75 -13.19 -0.88 -13.74
N PRO A 76 -13.54 -0.43 -14.97
CA PRO A 76 -12.56 0.02 -15.97
C PRO A 76 -11.88 1.33 -15.59
N PHE A 77 -12.61 2.28 -14.99
CA PHE A 77 -12.08 3.59 -14.61
C PHE A 77 -11.17 3.49 -13.38
N ILE A 78 -11.57 2.71 -12.37
CA ILE A 78 -10.74 2.44 -11.19
C ILE A 78 -9.46 1.72 -11.61
N THR A 79 -9.57 0.69 -12.47
CA THR A 79 -8.39 -0.04 -12.96
C THR A 79 -7.46 0.89 -13.74
N LYS A 80 -8.01 1.72 -14.64
CA LYS A 80 -7.24 2.72 -15.39
C LYS A 80 -6.48 3.66 -14.46
N GLY A 81 -7.17 4.23 -13.46
CA GLY A 81 -6.55 5.11 -12.46
C GLY A 81 -5.39 4.44 -11.71
N LEU A 82 -5.57 3.21 -11.22
CA LEU A 82 -4.51 2.45 -10.53
C LEU A 82 -3.32 2.15 -11.44
N ILE A 83 -3.54 1.79 -12.70
CA ILE A 83 -2.49 1.52 -13.67
C ILE A 83 -1.66 2.79 -13.95
N GLN A 84 -2.34 3.91 -14.19
CA GLN A 84 -1.68 5.19 -14.46
C GLN A 84 -0.92 5.69 -13.23
N LEU A 85 -1.51 5.61 -12.04
CA LEU A 85 -0.86 5.99 -10.80
C LEU A 85 0.39 5.13 -10.53
N LYS A 86 0.31 3.80 -10.72
CA LYS A 86 1.47 2.92 -10.61
C LYS A 86 2.59 3.34 -11.55
N ARG A 87 2.25 3.69 -12.80
CA ARG A 87 3.23 4.15 -13.79
C ARG A 87 3.86 5.48 -13.41
N TYR A 88 3.10 6.40 -12.86
CA TYR A 88 3.62 7.66 -12.34
C TYR A 88 4.70 7.42 -11.26
N TYR A 89 4.44 6.52 -10.31
CA TYR A 89 5.43 6.17 -9.29
C TYR A 89 6.68 5.49 -9.87
N LEU A 90 6.51 4.58 -10.84
CA LEU A 90 7.65 3.96 -11.53
C LEU A 90 8.50 5.01 -12.25
N ALA A 91 7.88 5.99 -12.92
CA ALA A 91 8.57 7.08 -13.59
C ALA A 91 9.33 8.01 -12.63
N LYS A 92 8.90 8.11 -11.36
CA LYS A 92 9.59 8.87 -10.30
C LYS A 92 10.75 8.10 -9.65
N GLY A 93 11.17 6.96 -10.20
CA GLY A 93 12.31 6.19 -9.72
C GLY A 93 11.97 5.20 -8.61
N ASN A 94 10.69 4.91 -8.38
CA ASN A 94 10.26 3.91 -7.40
C ASN A 94 10.27 2.52 -8.05
N SER A 95 11.46 1.93 -8.16
CA SER A 95 11.82 0.79 -9.03
C SER A 95 10.93 -0.45 -8.89
N GLU A 96 10.25 -0.66 -7.77
CA GLU A 96 9.41 -1.86 -7.54
C GLU A 96 7.93 -1.53 -7.26
N GLY A 97 7.55 -0.25 -7.26
CA GLY A 97 6.19 0.16 -6.90
C GLY A 97 5.83 -0.13 -5.44
N GLU A 98 6.83 -0.27 -4.56
CA GLU A 98 6.63 -0.55 -3.13
C GLU A 98 5.78 0.55 -2.47
N GLN A 99 6.13 1.83 -2.69
CA GLN A 99 5.34 2.92 -2.09
C GLN A 99 3.92 2.99 -2.67
N PHE A 100 3.74 2.72 -3.96
CA PHE A 100 2.40 2.64 -4.57
C PHE A 100 1.56 1.56 -3.88
N SER A 101 2.13 0.37 -3.70
CA SER A 101 1.45 -0.75 -3.05
C SER A 101 1.14 -0.42 -1.59
N LYS A 102 2.09 0.19 -0.87
CA LYS A 102 1.91 0.63 0.52
C LYS A 102 0.79 1.66 0.65
N ILE A 103 0.78 2.69 -0.19
CA ILE A 103 -0.25 3.73 -0.18
C ILE A 103 -1.61 3.11 -0.50
N THR A 104 -1.70 2.29 -1.55
CA THR A 104 -2.96 1.65 -1.94
C THR A 104 -3.56 0.82 -0.79
N MET A 105 -2.73 0.05 -0.09
CA MET A 105 -3.16 -0.74 1.08
C MET A 105 -3.52 0.14 2.28
N ASN A 106 -2.77 1.20 2.56
CA ASN A 106 -3.05 2.08 3.70
C ASN A 106 -4.25 3.00 3.44
N SER A 107 -4.52 3.38 2.19
CA SER A 107 -5.65 4.24 1.86
C SER A 107 -6.99 3.55 2.04
N SER A 108 -7.06 2.21 1.98
CA SER A 108 -8.33 1.49 2.17
C SER A 108 -8.90 1.70 3.56
N TYR A 109 -8.11 1.46 4.62
CA TYR A 109 -8.58 1.67 6.00
C TYR A 109 -8.89 3.15 6.26
N GLY A 110 -8.08 4.06 5.69
CA GLY A 110 -8.29 5.50 5.84
C GLY A 110 -9.59 5.98 5.19
N SER A 111 -9.99 5.34 4.07
CA SER A 111 -11.28 5.58 3.43
C SER A 111 -12.45 5.12 4.28
N ASP A 112 -12.31 3.96 4.96
CA ASP A 112 -13.35 3.42 5.83
C ASP A 112 -13.56 4.27 7.10
N GLY A 113 -12.48 4.90 7.60
CA GLY A 113 -12.50 5.78 8.78
C GLY A 113 -12.71 7.27 8.47
N MET A 114 -13.05 7.62 7.22
CA MET A 114 -13.09 9.00 6.75
C MET A 114 -14.26 9.78 7.36
N ASN A 115 -13.96 10.92 8.00
CA ASN A 115 -14.99 11.85 8.48
C ASN A 115 -15.48 12.75 7.35
N GLN A 116 -16.65 12.43 6.81
CA GLN A 116 -17.28 13.18 5.72
C GLN A 116 -17.99 14.46 6.17
N GLU A 117 -18.12 14.71 7.48
CA GLU A 117 -18.75 15.94 8.01
C GLU A 117 -17.92 17.18 7.69
N HIS A 118 -16.59 17.06 7.73
CA HIS A 118 -15.67 18.17 7.49
C HIS A 118 -15.31 18.34 6.01
N PHE A 119 -16.03 17.69 5.11
CA PHE A 119 -15.78 17.86 3.69
C PHE A 119 -16.28 19.23 3.26
N SER A 120 -15.50 19.88 2.40
CA SER A 120 -15.87 21.18 1.86
C SER A 120 -16.16 21.02 0.38
N ASP A 121 -17.31 21.54 -0.07
CA ASP A 121 -17.63 21.55 -1.48
C ASP A 121 -16.89 22.73 -2.10
N ILE A 122 -15.95 22.44 -3.01
CA ILE A 122 -15.14 23.46 -3.68
C ILE A 122 -15.52 23.49 -5.16
N LYS A 123 -15.88 24.67 -5.65
CA LYS A 123 -16.14 24.89 -7.08
C LYS A 123 -15.14 25.86 -7.67
N LEU A 124 -14.68 25.53 -8.86
CA LEU A 124 -13.84 26.41 -9.66
C LEU A 124 -14.75 27.23 -10.57
N CYS A 125 -14.69 28.56 -10.43
CA CYS A 125 -15.57 29.50 -11.10
C CYS A 125 -14.77 30.65 -11.69
N ASP A 126 -15.33 31.28 -12.72
CA ASP A 126 -14.83 32.57 -13.20
C ASP A 126 -15.28 33.73 -12.29
N ILE A 127 -14.87 34.97 -12.59
CA ILE A 127 -15.22 36.14 -11.77
C ILE A 127 -16.73 36.42 -11.70
N HIS A 128 -17.47 36.18 -12.78
CA HIS A 128 -18.91 36.47 -12.83
C HIS A 128 -19.72 35.40 -12.10
N GLU A 129 -19.35 34.13 -12.27
CA GLU A 129 -19.90 33.04 -11.48
C GLU A 129 -19.58 33.20 -10.01
N THR A 130 -18.35 33.62 -9.68
CA THR A 130 -17.94 33.86 -8.28
C THR A 130 -18.85 34.85 -7.59
N PHE A 131 -19.10 35.99 -8.22
CA PHE A 131 -20.04 36.97 -7.70
C PHE A 131 -21.45 36.39 -7.44
N ARG A 132 -21.96 35.57 -8.37
CA ARG A 132 -23.26 34.90 -8.18
C ARG A 132 -23.23 33.89 -7.03
N LYS A 133 -22.13 33.18 -6.84
CA LYS A 133 -21.97 32.16 -5.79
C LYS A 133 -21.80 32.77 -4.40
N HIS A 134 -21.30 34.00 -4.27
CA HIS A 134 -21.25 34.72 -2.99
C HIS A 134 -22.63 34.93 -2.37
N LEU A 135 -23.67 35.03 -3.21
CA LEU A 135 -25.06 35.15 -2.76
C LEU A 135 -25.66 33.82 -2.27
N ASN A 136 -24.92 32.71 -2.38
CA ASN A 136 -25.39 31.43 -1.88
C ASN A 136 -25.30 31.39 -0.35
N GLY A 137 -26.38 31.02 0.34
CA GLY A 137 -26.39 30.90 1.80
C GLY A 137 -25.44 29.85 2.39
N ARG A 138 -24.79 29.03 1.55
CA ARG A 138 -23.72 28.10 1.94
C ARG A 138 -22.32 28.64 1.69
N PHE A 139 -22.17 29.86 1.19
CA PHE A 139 -20.86 30.43 0.91
C PHE A 139 -20.03 30.51 2.20
N LYS A 140 -18.79 30.02 2.15
CA LYS A 140 -17.87 30.03 3.29
C LYS A 140 -16.66 30.90 3.03
N SER A 141 -15.99 30.68 1.90
CA SER A 141 -14.81 31.45 1.51
C SER A 141 -14.59 31.40 0.01
N ASP A 142 -13.82 32.35 -0.54
CA ASP A 142 -13.28 32.27 -1.88
C ASP A 142 -11.76 32.49 -1.86
N ARG A 143 -11.09 31.94 -2.87
CA ARG A 143 -9.66 32.11 -3.09
C ARG A 143 -9.38 32.27 -4.57
N LYS A 144 -8.77 33.40 -4.93
CA LYS A 144 -8.24 33.60 -6.28
C LYS A 144 -7.08 32.65 -6.55
N LEU A 145 -7.20 31.83 -7.59
CA LEU A 145 -6.13 30.91 -8.01
C LEU A 145 -5.24 31.53 -9.09
N GLY A 146 -5.82 32.36 -9.97
CA GLY A 146 -5.06 33.08 -11.00
C GLY A 146 -5.95 33.63 -12.13
N GLY A 147 -5.57 34.76 -12.72
CA GLY A 147 -6.36 35.40 -13.78
C GLY A 147 -7.81 35.66 -13.35
N ASN A 148 -8.75 35.05 -14.07
CA ASN A 148 -10.19 35.08 -13.78
C ASN A 148 -10.69 33.83 -13.02
N LEU A 149 -9.82 32.92 -12.59
CA LEU A 149 -10.19 31.67 -11.91
C LEU A 149 -10.16 31.81 -10.39
N TYR A 150 -11.26 31.43 -9.75
CA TYR A 150 -11.46 31.42 -8.31
C TYR A 150 -11.90 30.04 -7.85
N ALA A 151 -11.44 29.63 -6.66
CA ALA A 151 -11.96 28.49 -5.93
C ALA A 151 -12.90 28.99 -4.83
N ILE A 152 -14.14 28.54 -4.85
CA ILE A 152 -15.17 28.94 -3.89
C ILE A 152 -15.50 27.73 -3.02
N GLU A 153 -15.35 27.92 -1.73
CA GLU A 153 -15.66 26.94 -0.71
C GLU A 153 -17.08 27.16 -0.18
N PHE A 154 -17.85 26.08 -0.12
CA PHE A 154 -19.18 26.07 0.49
C PHE A 154 -19.19 25.21 1.74
N GLU A 155 -19.94 25.67 2.73
CA GLU A 155 -20.24 24.92 3.94
C GLU A 155 -21.17 23.73 3.63
N GLN A 156 -20.82 22.57 4.18
CA GLN A 156 -21.59 21.36 4.02
C GLN A 156 -22.73 21.30 5.04
N GLN A 157 -23.96 21.43 4.55
CA GLN A 157 -25.15 21.37 5.42
C GLN A 157 -25.64 19.95 5.71
N LYS A 158 -25.25 18.98 4.88
CA LYS A 158 -25.65 17.58 4.99
C LYS A 158 -24.50 16.68 4.55
N PHE A 159 -24.26 15.60 5.27
CA PHE A 159 -23.30 14.57 4.91
C PHE A 159 -23.95 13.19 5.01
N ASN A 160 -23.38 12.20 4.33
CA ASN A 160 -23.87 10.83 4.35
C ASN A 160 -22.86 9.93 5.05
N CYS A 161 -23.32 9.10 6.00
CA CYS A 161 -22.48 8.11 6.66
C CYS A 161 -22.41 6.82 5.83
N LYS A 162 -21.70 6.86 4.69
CA LYS A 162 -21.58 5.69 3.77
C LYS A 162 -20.38 4.79 4.06
N THR A 163 -19.51 5.19 4.97
CA THR A 163 -18.29 4.43 5.29
C THR A 163 -18.56 3.37 6.35
N CYS A 164 -17.81 2.28 6.31
CA CYS A 164 -17.89 1.21 7.29
C CYS A 164 -17.00 1.52 8.51
N LEU A 165 -17.38 2.56 9.27
CA LEU A 165 -16.58 3.07 10.39
C LEU A 165 -16.18 1.96 11.40
N GLN A 166 -17.05 0.98 11.64
CA GLN A 166 -16.73 -0.16 12.52
C GLN A 166 -15.55 -1.00 12.03
N VAL A 167 -15.37 -1.13 10.71
CA VAL A 167 -14.22 -1.84 10.13
C VAL A 167 -12.94 -1.06 10.41
N ALA A 168 -12.95 0.26 10.26
CA ALA A 168 -11.80 1.10 10.59
C ALA A 168 -11.41 0.98 12.08
N PHE A 169 -12.39 0.99 12.99
CA PHE A 169 -12.13 0.75 14.42
C PHE A 169 -11.54 -0.64 14.68
N ALA A 170 -12.13 -1.69 14.10
CA ALA A 170 -11.65 -3.05 14.26
C ALA A 170 -10.21 -3.22 13.74
N VAL A 171 -9.85 -2.58 12.62
CA VAL A 171 -8.48 -2.58 12.10
C VAL A 171 -7.51 -1.95 13.09
N LEU A 172 -7.86 -0.80 13.68
CA LEU A 172 -7.02 -0.12 14.68
C LEU A 172 -6.86 -0.96 15.96
N ASP A 173 -7.93 -1.59 16.43
CA ASP A 173 -7.88 -2.42 17.63
C ASP A 173 -7.10 -3.73 17.40
N CYS A 174 -7.25 -4.35 16.23
CA CYS A 174 -6.41 -5.48 15.82
C CYS A 174 -4.93 -5.10 15.76
N ALA A 175 -4.59 -3.91 15.24
CA ALA A 175 -3.20 -3.44 15.21
C ALA A 175 -2.63 -3.26 16.63
N LYS A 176 -3.39 -2.63 17.54
CA LYS A 176 -2.99 -2.51 18.97
C LYS A 176 -2.84 -3.87 19.63
N TYR A 177 -3.79 -4.77 19.42
CA TYR A 177 -3.73 -6.12 19.95
C TYR A 177 -2.50 -6.86 19.46
N TRP A 178 -2.17 -6.76 18.17
CA TRP A 178 -0.99 -7.39 17.60
C TRP A 178 0.30 -6.83 18.18
N PHE A 179 0.40 -5.51 18.34
CA PHE A 179 1.51 -4.83 19.01
C PHE A 179 1.68 -5.31 20.46
N MET A 180 0.57 -5.33 21.22
CA MET A 180 0.60 -5.76 22.63
C MET A 180 0.92 -7.25 22.75
N ASN A 181 0.45 -8.09 21.83
CA ASN A 181 0.78 -9.51 21.77
C ASN A 181 2.28 -9.70 21.51
N PHE A 182 2.87 -8.94 20.57
CA PHE A 182 4.32 -8.95 20.37
C PHE A 182 5.08 -8.51 21.63
N TYR A 183 4.67 -7.43 22.28
CA TYR A 183 5.37 -6.91 23.45
C TYR A 183 5.23 -7.82 24.69
N CYS A 184 3.99 -8.14 25.07
CA CYS A 184 3.69 -8.88 26.29
C CYS A 184 3.95 -10.38 26.17
N ASN A 185 3.57 -11.00 25.04
CA ASN A 185 3.59 -12.46 24.91
C ASN A 185 4.85 -12.98 24.20
N PHE A 186 5.60 -12.12 23.51
CA PHE A 186 6.84 -12.52 22.84
C PHE A 186 8.08 -11.83 23.40
N LEU A 187 8.13 -10.49 23.41
CA LEU A 187 9.33 -9.76 23.81
C LEU A 187 9.62 -9.94 25.32
N THR A 188 8.64 -9.66 26.17
CA THR A 188 8.80 -9.69 27.64
C THR A 188 9.22 -11.06 28.19
N PRO A 189 8.69 -12.20 27.71
CA PRO A 189 9.15 -13.53 28.14
C PRO A 189 10.53 -13.89 27.56
N MET A 190 10.88 -13.35 26.39
CA MET A 190 12.11 -13.65 25.67
C MET A 190 13.34 -12.95 26.27
N VAL A 191 13.21 -11.68 26.68
CA VAL A 191 14.36 -10.86 27.11
C VAL A 191 14.34 -10.56 28.60
N ASP A 192 15.53 -10.33 29.17
CA ASP A 192 15.68 -9.81 30.52
C ASP A 192 15.29 -8.31 30.55
N MET A 193 14.10 -8.03 31.09
CA MET A 193 13.58 -6.65 31.22
C MET A 193 14.37 -5.77 32.19
N ASN A 194 15.29 -6.32 32.99
CA ASN A 194 16.24 -5.49 33.75
C ASN A 194 17.36 -4.93 32.87
N ARG A 195 17.55 -5.51 31.67
CA ARG A 195 18.58 -5.13 30.70
C ARG A 195 17.98 -4.52 29.42
N VAL A 196 16.67 -4.43 29.32
CA VAL A 196 15.95 -3.86 28.19
C VAL A 196 14.94 -2.84 28.67
N HIS A 197 14.98 -1.62 28.13
CA HIS A 197 14.07 -0.55 28.48
C HIS A 197 13.33 -0.03 27.25
N LEU A 198 12.00 0.07 27.34
CA LEU A 198 11.17 0.69 26.31
C LEU A 198 11.26 2.21 26.41
N ILE A 199 11.82 2.85 25.38
CA ILE A 199 11.99 4.31 25.35
C ILE A 199 10.83 4.99 24.63
N TYR A 200 10.41 4.44 23.48
CA TYR A 200 9.45 5.09 22.61
C TYR A 200 8.66 4.08 21.79
N CYS A 201 7.37 4.35 21.57
CA CYS A 201 6.51 3.58 20.67
C CYS A 201 5.68 4.53 19.78
N ASP A 202 5.48 4.13 18.53
CA ASP A 202 4.60 4.85 17.60
C ASP A 202 4.03 3.89 16.57
N THR A 203 2.70 3.73 16.62
CA THR A 203 1.85 2.97 15.69
C THR A 203 2.33 1.54 15.41
N ASP A 204 3.31 1.37 14.53
CA ASP A 204 3.87 0.10 14.06
C ASP A 204 5.34 -0.11 14.48
N SER A 205 5.87 0.75 15.34
CA SER A 205 7.29 0.77 15.72
C SER A 205 7.53 0.88 17.22
N ILE A 206 8.61 0.26 17.67
CA ILE A 206 9.06 0.24 19.07
C ILE A 206 10.56 0.48 19.13
N MET A 207 11.00 1.33 20.06
CA MET A 207 12.40 1.65 20.28
C MET A 207 12.82 1.23 21.68
N LEU A 208 13.82 0.36 21.73
CA LEU A 208 14.28 -0.32 22.94
C LEU A 208 15.74 0.04 23.20
N ALA A 209 16.07 0.46 24.42
CA ALA A 209 17.46 0.45 24.89
C ALA A 209 17.82 -0.94 25.38
N VAL A 210 18.99 -1.42 24.97
CA VAL A 210 19.48 -2.78 25.27
C VAL A 210 20.87 -2.65 25.90
N ALA A 211 20.99 -3.11 27.14
CA ALA A 211 22.24 -3.26 27.85
C ALA A 211 22.95 -4.55 27.38
N GLY A 212 23.51 -4.51 26.17
CA GLY A 212 24.24 -5.62 25.55
C GLY A 212 25.56 -5.98 26.24
N ASP A 213 26.29 -6.90 25.64
CA ASP A 213 27.67 -7.23 26.00
C ASP A 213 28.63 -6.12 25.47
N PRO A 214 29.39 -5.42 26.33
CA PRO A 214 30.35 -4.41 25.93
C PRO A 214 31.47 -4.93 25.01
N LYS A 215 31.71 -6.25 24.99
CA LYS A 215 32.72 -6.89 24.13
C LYS A 215 32.22 -7.10 22.71
N GLN A 216 30.90 -7.07 22.50
CA GLN A 216 30.27 -7.31 21.20
C GLN A 216 29.78 -5.99 20.60
N ASN A 217 29.68 -5.96 19.26
CA ASN A 217 29.14 -4.78 18.58
C ASN A 217 27.61 -4.81 18.56
N TYR A 218 27.02 -3.75 18.03
CA TYR A 218 25.57 -3.57 17.84
C TYR A 218 24.84 -4.70 17.07
N LYS A 219 25.57 -5.57 16.35
CA LYS A 219 24.97 -6.73 15.66
C LYS A 219 24.53 -7.83 16.61
N GLN A 220 24.90 -7.76 17.89
CA GLN A 220 24.44 -8.69 18.91
C GLN A 220 22.90 -8.69 19.05
N GLY A 221 22.23 -7.56 18.76
CA GLY A 221 20.78 -7.45 18.90
C GLY A 221 20.33 -7.84 20.30
N PHE A 222 19.45 -8.83 20.41
CA PHE A 222 18.99 -9.35 21.70
C PHE A 222 19.85 -10.49 22.26
N SER A 223 20.85 -11.00 21.54
CA SER A 223 21.55 -12.25 21.91
C SER A 223 22.10 -12.25 23.34
N ALA A 224 22.62 -11.11 23.80
CA ALA A 224 23.21 -10.96 25.13
C ALA A 224 22.18 -10.80 26.26
N VAL A 225 20.91 -10.54 25.93
CA VAL A 225 19.82 -10.26 26.88
C VAL A 225 18.68 -11.28 26.81
N ILE A 226 18.82 -12.35 26.01
CA ILE A 226 17.84 -13.44 25.98
C ILE A 226 17.84 -14.15 27.34
N LYS A 227 16.67 -14.20 27.98
CA LYS A 227 16.45 -14.88 29.25
C LYS A 227 16.10 -16.36 29.03
N ASP A 228 15.21 -16.63 28.07
CA ASP A 228 14.75 -17.98 27.74
C ASP A 228 15.09 -18.31 26.28
N LYS A 229 16.15 -19.10 26.11
CA LYS A 229 16.64 -19.51 24.79
C LYS A 229 15.72 -20.52 24.11
N GLN A 230 15.08 -21.41 24.88
CA GLN A 230 14.16 -22.40 24.31
C GLN A 230 12.90 -21.72 23.77
N PHE A 231 12.35 -20.77 24.53
CA PHE A 231 11.23 -19.95 24.08
C PHE A 231 11.60 -19.12 22.86
N TYR A 232 12.79 -18.50 22.86
CA TYR A 232 13.31 -17.76 21.71
C TYR A 232 13.37 -18.65 20.46
N ASP A 233 14.07 -19.78 20.51
CA ASP A 233 14.28 -20.65 19.35
C ASP A 233 12.96 -21.18 18.77
N LEU A 234 11.96 -21.47 19.62
CA LEU A 234 10.64 -21.94 19.21
C LEU A 234 9.77 -20.84 18.57
N ASN A 235 9.86 -19.59 19.07
CA ASN A 235 8.93 -18.52 18.72
C ASN A 235 9.51 -17.45 17.80
N PHE A 236 10.83 -17.38 17.62
CA PHE A 236 11.50 -16.30 16.88
C PHE A 236 10.90 -16.05 15.50
N TYR A 237 10.74 -17.12 14.72
CA TYR A 237 10.20 -17.05 13.36
C TYR A 237 8.68 -16.84 13.29
N LYS A 238 7.97 -16.80 14.43
CA LYS A 238 6.56 -16.37 14.47
C LYS A 238 6.44 -14.87 14.20
N PHE A 239 7.40 -14.07 14.66
CA PHE A 239 7.37 -12.62 14.49
C PHE A 239 8.44 -12.11 13.52
N LEU A 240 9.63 -12.72 13.47
CA LEU A 240 10.70 -12.27 12.58
C LEU A 240 10.75 -13.06 11.25
N PRO A 241 11.30 -12.47 10.17
CA PRO A 241 11.42 -13.15 8.88
C PRO A 241 12.32 -14.39 8.96
N LYS A 242 11.92 -15.47 8.26
CA LYS A 242 12.75 -16.67 8.09
C LYS A 242 13.76 -16.46 6.94
N PRO A 243 15.03 -16.87 7.10
CA PRO A 243 15.99 -16.95 6.00
C PRO A 243 15.50 -17.88 4.89
N LYS A 244 15.83 -17.56 3.64
CA LYS A 244 15.46 -18.38 2.46
C LYS A 244 15.90 -19.85 2.57
N SER A 245 17.09 -20.10 3.14
CA SER A 245 17.66 -21.44 3.29
C SER A 245 16.80 -22.37 4.14
N ILE A 246 16.21 -21.86 5.22
CA ILE A 246 15.35 -22.61 6.14
C ILE A 246 14.01 -22.93 5.47
N ILE A 247 13.41 -21.95 4.78
CA ILE A 247 12.15 -22.14 4.05
C ILE A 247 12.30 -23.21 2.95
N MET A 248 13.42 -23.19 2.21
CA MET A 248 13.68 -24.17 1.15
C MET A 248 13.85 -25.60 1.68
N GLN A 249 14.36 -25.77 2.90
CA GLN A 249 14.50 -27.09 3.53
C GLN A 249 13.14 -27.62 4.04
N GLU A 250 12.32 -26.78 4.68
CA GLU A 250 10.97 -27.14 5.13
C GLU A 250 10.06 -27.52 3.93
N ASN A 251 10.14 -26.77 2.82
CA ASN A 251 9.30 -26.98 1.65
C ASN A 251 9.69 -28.17 0.77
N LYS A 252 10.89 -28.75 0.92
CA LYS A 252 11.21 -30.03 0.25
C LYS A 252 10.35 -31.18 0.76
N CYS A 253 9.80 -31.09 1.97
CA CYS A 253 8.88 -32.08 2.55
C CYS A 253 7.39 -31.84 2.23
N SER A 254 7.03 -30.72 1.59
CA SER A 254 5.63 -30.38 1.34
C SER A 254 5.43 -29.95 -0.12
N LYS A 255 4.90 -30.86 -0.95
CA LYS A 255 4.52 -30.58 -2.34
C LYS A 255 3.28 -29.66 -2.40
N GLY A 256 3.46 -28.38 -2.10
CA GLY A 256 2.44 -27.34 -2.24
C GLY A 256 3.06 -26.08 -2.83
N LYS A 257 2.56 -25.62 -3.99
CA LYS A 257 3.00 -24.39 -4.66
C LYS A 257 2.64 -23.16 -3.81
N ILE A 258 3.53 -22.75 -2.91
CA ILE A 258 3.48 -21.41 -2.31
C ILE A 258 4.36 -20.49 -3.18
N LYS A 259 3.76 -19.43 -3.72
CA LYS A 259 4.42 -18.40 -4.54
C LYS A 259 5.58 -17.76 -3.78
N GLU A 260 6.66 -17.46 -4.49
CA GLU A 260 7.92 -16.83 -4.09
C GLU A 260 7.83 -15.46 -3.36
N LEU A 261 6.65 -15.04 -2.89
CA LEU A 261 6.40 -13.72 -2.29
C LEU A 261 6.87 -13.58 -0.83
N GLN A 262 7.26 -14.67 -0.16
CA GLN A 262 7.85 -14.63 1.19
C GLN A 262 9.38 -14.37 1.16
N ILE A 263 9.96 -14.18 -0.02
CA ILE A 263 11.40 -14.31 -0.29
C ILE A 263 12.05 -12.92 -0.34
N GLN A 264 11.95 -12.15 0.73
CA GLN A 264 12.92 -11.08 1.00
C GLN A 264 13.32 -11.18 2.46
N ASP A 265 14.62 -11.41 2.71
CA ASP A 265 15.24 -11.66 4.02
C ASP A 265 15.05 -10.54 5.08
N LYS A 266 14.19 -9.56 4.82
CA LYS A 266 14.00 -8.36 5.65
C LYS A 266 12.57 -8.09 6.11
N LYS A 267 11.53 -8.63 5.47
CA LYS A 267 10.14 -8.24 5.77
C LYS A 267 9.21 -9.45 5.75
N LYS A 268 8.41 -9.59 6.81
CA LYS A 268 7.37 -10.61 6.96
C LYS A 268 6.02 -9.91 7.14
N PRO A 269 4.94 -10.33 6.46
CA PRO A 269 3.60 -9.80 6.74
C PRO A 269 3.22 -10.05 8.20
N LEU A 270 2.73 -9.03 8.90
CA LEU A 270 2.46 -9.05 10.35
C LEU A 270 3.68 -9.43 11.20
N GLY A 271 4.88 -9.24 10.65
CA GLY A 271 6.13 -9.58 11.30
C GLY A 271 7.04 -8.38 11.48
N VAL A 272 7.84 -8.45 12.52
CA VAL A 272 8.71 -7.37 12.96
C VAL A 272 10.06 -7.45 12.25
N ALA A 273 10.51 -6.31 11.75
CA ALA A 273 11.79 -6.09 11.14
C ALA A 273 12.63 -5.11 11.97
N GLN A 274 13.94 -5.33 12.03
CA GLN A 274 14.88 -4.35 12.57
C GLN A 274 15.12 -3.26 11.53
N GLU A 275 14.75 -2.02 11.83
CA GLU A 275 14.99 -0.88 10.91
C GLU A 275 16.33 -0.22 11.19
N HIS A 276 16.57 0.19 12.44
CA HIS A 276 17.73 0.98 12.81
C HIS A 276 18.32 0.50 14.13
N CYS A 277 19.62 0.70 14.26
CA CYS A 277 20.38 0.50 15.49
C CYS A 277 21.24 1.76 15.69
N GLY A 278 21.18 2.35 16.88
CA GLY A 278 21.90 3.57 17.22
C GLY A 278 22.54 3.48 18.61
N SER A 279 23.39 4.45 18.94
CA SER A 279 24.04 4.56 20.25
C SER A 279 23.25 5.40 21.23
N THR A 280 22.42 6.32 20.74
CA THR A 280 21.66 7.23 21.60
C THR A 280 20.30 7.53 21.00
N LEU A 281 19.27 7.46 21.83
CA LEU A 281 17.92 7.89 21.51
C LEU A 281 17.45 8.89 22.57
N ILE A 282 16.99 10.06 22.11
CA ILE A 282 16.33 11.05 22.94
C ILE A 282 14.90 11.20 22.39
N ALA A 283 13.90 10.88 23.21
CA ALA A 283 12.50 11.09 22.87
C ALA A 283 11.92 12.14 23.83
N LEU A 284 11.56 13.31 23.29
CA LEU A 284 11.08 14.45 24.09
C LEU A 284 9.55 14.48 24.17
N ALA A 285 8.88 14.12 23.07
CA ALA A 285 7.43 14.09 22.97
C ALA A 285 7.00 13.09 21.89
N PRO A 286 5.70 12.72 21.82
CA PRO A 286 5.17 11.96 20.70
C PRO A 286 5.55 12.59 19.35
N LYS A 287 6.10 11.78 18.45
CA LYS A 287 6.64 12.16 17.13
C LYS A 287 7.81 13.16 17.14
N ASN A 288 8.43 13.38 18.31
CA ASN A 288 9.61 14.23 18.46
C ASN A 288 10.72 13.46 19.18
N TYR A 289 11.57 12.80 18.39
CA TYR A 289 12.70 12.04 18.87
C TYR A 289 13.92 12.21 17.94
N TRP A 290 15.10 11.99 18.50
CA TRP A 290 16.37 12.01 17.80
C TRP A 290 17.14 10.73 18.09
N LEU A 291 17.54 10.03 17.02
CA LEU A 291 18.33 8.80 17.08
C LEU A 291 19.70 9.05 16.44
N ARG A 292 20.76 9.01 17.25
CA ARG A 292 22.15 9.12 16.77
C ARG A 292 22.68 7.76 16.36
N GLN A 293 23.29 7.67 15.18
CA GLN A 293 23.82 6.42 14.60
C GLN A 293 25.34 6.27 14.77
N GLU A 294 26.00 7.12 15.55
CA GLU A 294 27.47 7.09 15.68
C GLU A 294 27.96 5.92 16.53
N PHE A 295 28.98 5.25 16.02
CA PHE A 295 29.60 4.06 16.59
C PHE A 295 30.68 4.42 17.60
N ASP A 296 30.33 4.39 18.88
CA ASP A 296 31.32 4.19 19.92
C ASP A 296 30.94 3.00 20.82
N LYS A 297 31.90 2.13 21.12
CA LYS A 297 31.67 0.80 21.72
C LYS A 297 31.34 0.83 23.22
N LYS A 298 31.14 2.02 23.79
CA LYS A 298 31.03 2.22 25.24
C LYS A 298 29.60 2.49 25.73
N ASP A 299 28.68 2.84 24.84
CA ASP A 299 27.33 3.26 25.20
C ASP A 299 26.26 2.16 24.98
N PRO A 300 25.15 2.19 25.73
CA PRO A 300 24.02 1.28 25.53
C PRO A 300 23.45 1.38 24.10
N ILE A 301 23.00 0.25 23.56
CA ILE A 301 22.53 0.16 22.17
C ILE A 301 21.03 0.42 22.11
N VAL A 302 20.57 1.26 21.19
CA VAL A 302 19.15 1.50 20.93
C VAL A 302 18.72 0.79 19.65
N VAL A 303 17.76 -0.12 19.76
CA VAL A 303 17.20 -0.88 18.64
C VAL A 303 15.81 -0.35 18.30
N LYS A 304 15.61 0.05 17.04
CA LYS A 304 14.29 0.35 16.48
C LYS A 304 13.77 -0.84 15.68
N LEU A 305 12.65 -1.36 16.13
CA LEU A 305 11.89 -2.40 15.46
C LEU A 305 10.65 -1.80 14.80
N LYS A 306 10.24 -2.36 13.66
CA LYS A 306 9.03 -1.95 12.94
C LYS A 306 8.36 -3.11 12.24
N GLY A 307 7.04 -3.07 12.11
CA GLY A 307 6.26 -4.03 11.34
C GLY A 307 5.28 -4.77 12.22
N MET A 308 4.37 -4.04 12.84
CA MET A 308 3.27 -4.58 13.64
C MET A 308 1.95 -4.13 13.05
#